data_AF-A0A2P8QGP2-F1
#
_entry.id   AF-A0A2P8QGP2-F1
#
_cell.length_a   1.000
_cell.length_b   1.000
_cell.length_c   1.000
_cell.angle_alpha   90.00
_cell.angle_beta   90.00
_cell.angle_gamma   90.00
#
_symmetry.space_group_name_H-M   'P 1'
#
loop_
_entity.id
_entity.type
_entity.pdbx_description
1 polymer ?
#
loop_
_entity_poly.entity_id
_entity_poly.type
_entity_poly.pdbx_seq_one_letter_code
_entity_poly.pdbx_strand_id
1 'polypeptide(L)' 'MTFTHGRSGGEPVTDEVVVERTTSLGPGGNPVYCDPTGILRAEISRAGEVRMLASGGHQSPTAPSAEPLS' A
#
# COMPACT_ATOMS: atom_id res chain seq x y z
N MET A 1 -3.65 -16.65 -5.49
CA MET A 1 -2.19 -16.46 -5.69
C MET A 1 -1.71 -15.58 -4.54
N THR A 2 -0.84 -16.09 -3.69
CA THR A 2 -0.34 -15.39 -2.50
C THR A 2 1.16 -15.26 -2.65
N PHE A 3 1.67 -14.02 -2.63
CA PHE A 3 3.10 -13.76 -2.64
C PHE A 3 3.55 -13.62 -1.18
N THR A 4 4.11 -14.69 -0.62
CA THR A 4 4.75 -14.67 0.69
C THR A 4 6.23 -14.32 0.47
N HIS A 5 6.66 -13.12 0.88
CA HIS A 5 8.08 -12.83 1.00
C HIS A 5 8.58 -13.56 2.26
N GLY A 6 8.92 -14.84 2.09
CA GLY A 6 9.45 -15.67 3.17
C GLY A 6 10.84 -15.20 3.56
N ARG A 7 10.96 -14.20 4.44
CA ARG A 7 12.19 -14.03 5.20
C ARG A 7 12.23 -15.17 6.23
N SER A 8 12.92 -16.24 5.85
CA SER A 8 13.14 -17.42 6.68
C SER A 8 13.74 -17.00 8.02
N GLY A 9 13.03 -17.23 9.13
CA GLY A 9 13.61 -17.31 10.47
C GLY A 9 13.44 -16.14 11.44
N GLY A 10 12.54 -15.18 11.23
CA GLY A 10 12.22 -14.14 12.22
C GLY A 10 10.71 -14.03 12.45
N GLU A 11 10.30 -13.62 13.66
CA GLU A 11 8.90 -13.29 13.98
C GLU A 11 8.27 -12.42 12.88
N PRO A 12 6.97 -12.57 12.58
CA PRO A 12 6.33 -11.79 11.52
C PRO A 12 6.53 -10.30 11.81
N VAL A 13 7.42 -9.67 11.03
CA VAL A 13 7.57 -8.22 11.04
C VAL A 13 6.31 -7.69 10.39
N THR A 14 5.41 -7.16 11.22
CA THR A 14 4.27 -6.39 10.73
C THR A 14 4.81 -5.08 10.18
N ASP A 15 4.58 -4.83 8.90
CA ASP A 15 4.88 -3.55 8.27
C ASP A 15 3.76 -2.56 8.65
N GLU A 16 4.09 -1.59 9.50
CA GLU A 16 3.16 -0.54 9.94
C GLU A 16 3.37 0.72 9.10
N VAL A 17 2.28 1.23 8.52
CA VAL A 17 2.31 2.44 7.68
C VAL A 17 1.45 3.51 8.33
N VAL A 18 2.06 4.66 8.63
CA VAL A 18 1.36 5.84 9.12
C VAL A 18 0.76 6.58 7.94
N VAL A 19 -0.53 6.90 8.04
CA VAL A 19 -1.29 7.61 7.01
C VAL A 19 -1.98 8.84 7.57
N GLU A 20 -2.13 9.86 6.73
CA GLU A 20 -2.83 11.09 7.06
C GLU A 20 -4.17 11.16 6.36
N ARG A 21 -5.19 11.69 7.05
CA ARG A 21 -6.51 11.91 6.47
C ARG A 21 -6.44 13.04 5.45
N THR A 22 -6.87 12.75 4.22
CA THR A 22 -7.01 13.75 3.16
C THR A 22 -8.36 14.46 3.24
N THR A 23 -8.56 15.48 2.40
CA THR A 23 -9.85 16.18 2.26
C THR A 23 -10.85 15.44 1.35
N SER A 24 -10.44 14.33 0.72
CA SER A 24 -11.26 13.58 -0.24
C SER A 24 -12.08 12.47 0.41
N LEU A 25 -13.19 12.11 -0.25
CA LEU A 25 -13.98 10.92 0.04
C LEU A 25 -13.76 9.85 -1.03
N GLY A 26 -13.76 8.59 -0.61
CA GLY A 26 -13.62 7.43 -1.49
C GLY A 26 -14.95 7.04 -2.15
N PRO A 27 -14.94 6.01 -3.01
CA PRO A 27 -16.13 5.51 -3.69
C PRO A 27 -17.28 5.08 -2.76
N GLY A 28 -16.97 4.65 -1.52
CA GLY A 28 -17.97 4.33 -0.50
C GLY A 28 -18.43 5.52 0.34
N GLY A 29 -17.96 6.74 0.03
CA GLY A 29 -18.28 7.96 0.77
C GLY A 29 -17.50 8.14 2.09
N ASN A 30 -16.51 7.29 2.37
CA ASN A 30 -15.70 7.38 3.59
C ASN A 30 -14.41 8.19 3.35
N PRO A 31 -13.76 8.69 4.42
CA PRO A 31 -12.54 9.45 4.28
C PRO A 31 -11.40 8.66 3.62
N VAL A 32 -10.64 9.35 2.78
CA VAL A 32 -9.43 8.82 2.17
C VAL A 32 -8.21 9.22 2.99
N TYR A 33 -7.33 8.25 3.20
CA TYR A 33 -6.05 8.41 3.89
C TYR A 33 -4.91 8.15 2.90
N CYS A 34 -3.80 8.84 3.10
CA CYS A 34 -2.63 8.77 2.25
C CYS A 34 -1.37 8.73 3.11
N ASP A 35 -0.42 7.87 2.78
CA ASP A 35 0.90 7.95 3.40
C ASP A 35 1.71 9.13 2.80
N PRO A 36 2.78 9.58 3.46
CA PRO A 36 3.59 10.71 2.99
C PRO A 36 4.21 10.50 1.59
N THR A 37 4.44 9.26 1.15
CA THR A 37 5.00 8.96 -0.17
C THR A 37 3.96 9.01 -1.29
N GLY A 38 2.67 8.99 -0.95
CA GLY A 38 1.59 8.93 -1.93
C GLY A 38 1.41 7.57 -2.61
N ILE A 39 2.16 6.55 -2.19
CA ILE A 39 2.09 5.19 -2.74
C ILE A 39 0.85 4.49 -2.21
N LEU A 40 0.57 4.63 -0.91
CA LEU A 40 -0.56 4.05 -0.25
C LEU A 40 -1.69 5.08 -0.14
N ARG A 41 -2.84 4.72 -0.72
CA ARG A 41 -4.08 5.47 -0.57
C ARG A 41 -5.20 4.51 -0.23
N ALA A 42 -5.96 4.80 0.82
CA ALA A 42 -7.02 3.92 1.28
C ALA A 42 -8.26 4.71 1.71
N GLU A 43 -9.43 4.18 1.38
CA GLU A 43 -10.68 4.57 2.00
C GLU A 43 -10.87 3.74 3.28
N ILE A 44 -11.11 4.39 4.43
CA ILE A 44 -11.33 3.69 5.70
C ILE A 44 -12.70 4.08 6.27
N SER A 45 -13.56 3.08 6.48
CA SER A 45 -14.91 3.29 7.02
C SER A 45 -14.90 3.52 8.52
N ARG A 46 -16.00 4.04 9.07
CA ARG A 46 -16.18 4.16 10.53
C ARG A 46 -16.18 2.81 11.25
N ALA A 47 -16.50 1.72 10.55
CA ALA A 47 -16.44 0.37 11.08
C ALA A 47 -15.03 -0.24 11.02
N GLY A 48 -14.05 0.48 10.48
CA GLY A 48 -12.67 0.01 10.33
C GLY A 48 -12.42 -0.81 9.07
N GLU A 49 -13.39 -0.87 8.15
CA GLU A 49 -13.16 -1.53 6.85
C GLU A 49 -12.20 -0.70 6.00
N VAL A 50 -11.20 -1.35 5.44
CA VAL A 50 -10.17 -0.71 4.62
C VAL A 50 -10.33 -1.14 3.17
N ARG A 51 -10.41 -0.15 2.27
CA ARG A 51 -10.38 -0.36 0.82
C ARG A 51 -9.20 0.39 0.22
N MET A 52 -8.24 -0.35 -0.34
CA MET A 52 -7.14 0.23 -1.08
C MET A 52 -7.65 0.92 -2.35
N LEU A 53 -7.18 2.15 -2.58
CA LEU A 53 -7.45 2.92 -3.77
C LEU A 53 -6.20 2.89 -4.65
N ALA A 54 -6.38 2.70 -5.96
CA ALA A 54 -5.26 2.75 -6.89
C ALA A 54 -4.62 4.15 -6.82
N SER A 55 -3.36 4.21 -6.37
CA SER A 55 -2.58 5.45 -6.29
C SER A 55 -1.93 5.80 -7.62
N GLY A 56 -1.82 4.84 -8.55
CA GLY A 56 -1.67 4.95 -10.01
C GLY A 56 -0.50 5.77 -10.60
N GLY A 57 -0.22 6.97 -10.09
CA GLY A 57 0.62 7.98 -10.74
C GLY A 57 1.92 8.36 -10.02
N HIS A 58 2.18 7.87 -8.80
CA HIS A 58 3.41 8.21 -8.05
C HIS A 58 4.37 7.04 -7.87
N GLN A 59 4.01 5.83 -8.29
CA GLN A 59 5.01 4.79 -8.45
C GLN A 59 5.78 5.11 -9.74
N SER A 60 7.03 5.53 -9.61
CA SER A 60 8.01 5.52 -10.70
C SER A 60 8.82 4.23 -10.57
N PRO A 61 8.25 3.03 -10.83
CA PRO A 61 9.01 1.81 -10.72
C PRO A 61 10.15 1.86 -11.76
N THR A 62 11.39 1.79 -11.28
CA THR A 62 12.51 1.52 -12.17
C THR A 62 12.28 0.16 -12.82
N ALA A 63 12.45 0.07 -14.13
CA ALA A 63 12.37 -1.20 -14.83
C ALA A 63 13.41 -2.17 -14.21
N PRO A 64 13.01 -3.37 -13.80
CA PRO A 64 13.97 -4.33 -13.25
C PRO A 64 14.98 -4.72 -14.32
N SER A 65 16.27 -4.72 -13.99
CA SER A 65 17.30 -5.36 -14.81
C SER A 65 17.43 -6.82 -14.39
N ALA A 66 17.46 -7.74 -15.35
CA ALA A 66 17.77 -9.14 -15.12
C ALA A 66 18.99 -9.52 -15.96
N GLU A 67 19.93 -10.23 -15.35
CA GLU A 67 21.08 -10.85 -16.00
C GLU A 67 20.96 -12.38 -15.91
N PRO A 68 21.44 -13.13 -16.91
CA PRO A 68 21.41 -14.59 -16.86
C PRO A 68 22.19 -15.11 -15.65
N LEU A 69 21.63 -16.08 -14.93
CA LEU A 69 22.45 -16.88 -14.03
C LEU A 69 23.45 -17.70 -14.87
N SER A 70 24.74 -17.56 -14.55
CA SER A 70 25.83 -18.35 -15.11
C SER A 70 25.93 -19.70 -14.41
#